data_AF-A0A5J5A8P6-F1
#
_entry.id   AF-A0A5J5A8P6-F1
#
_cell.length_a   1.000
_cell.length_b   1.000
_cell.length_c   1.000
_cell.angle_alpha   90.00
_cell.angle_beta   90.00
_cell.angle_gamma   90.00
#
_symmetry.space_group_name_H-M   'P 1'
#
loop_
_entity.id
_entity.type
_entity.pdbx_description
1 polymer ?
#
loop_
_entity_poly.entity_id
_entity_poly.type
_entity_poly.pdbx_seq_one_letter_code
_entity_poly.pdbx_strand_id
1 'polypeptide(L)'
;MAGGTANEALKDRVSRLENFVGVLEDDSVVPLSVSTEQHAIELVDLRKILDDFITEMSARISNIMRMWCSMIDIVKINLKCLEDDVALIKNRGGLVDFKVVGSTSSTEKKKNNGGKKAKDWTNQRC
;
A
#
# COMPACT_ATOMS: atom_id res chain seq x y z
N MET A 1 -65.23 -19.48 11.67
CA MET A 1 -64.72 -20.82 12.06
C MET A 1 -63.21 -20.93 11.82
N ALA A 2 -62.40 -19.93 12.23
CA ALA A 2 -60.97 -19.83 11.86
C ALA A 2 -59.99 -19.75 13.04
N GLY A 3 -60.49 -19.73 14.29
CA GLY A 3 -59.67 -19.61 15.50
C GLY A 3 -59.16 -20.93 16.08
N GLY A 4 -59.78 -22.06 15.75
CA GLY A 4 -59.40 -23.38 16.30
C GLY A 4 -58.08 -23.90 15.77
N THR A 5 -57.86 -23.81 14.45
CA THR A 5 -56.64 -24.31 13.78
C THR A 5 -55.39 -23.51 14.15
N ALA A 6 -55.51 -22.20 14.35
CA ALA A 6 -54.39 -21.35 14.76
C ALA A 6 -53.95 -21.62 16.21
N ASN A 7 -54.90 -21.95 17.10
CA ASN A 7 -54.61 -22.24 18.51
C ASN A 7 -53.94 -23.61 18.68
N GLU A 8 -54.35 -24.61 17.92
CA GLU A 8 -53.68 -25.92 17.91
C GLU A 8 -52.27 -25.83 17.34
N ALA A 9 -52.08 -25.06 16.25
CA ALA A 9 -50.75 -24.79 15.71
C ALA A 9 -49.85 -24.01 16.69
N LEU A 10 -50.43 -23.12 17.50
CA LEU A 10 -49.68 -22.41 18.54
C LEU A 10 -49.28 -23.35 19.68
N LYS A 11 -50.20 -24.21 20.14
CA LYS A 11 -49.91 -25.23 21.15
C LYS A 11 -48.84 -26.20 20.70
N ASP A 12 -48.91 -26.71 19.46
CA ASP A 12 -47.88 -27.59 18.91
C ASP A 12 -46.50 -26.91 18.89
N ARG A 13 -46.47 -25.63 18.50
CA ARG A 13 -45.22 -24.85 18.51
C ARG A 13 -44.66 -24.63 19.92
N VAL A 14 -45.52 -24.40 20.91
CA VAL A 14 -45.12 -24.23 22.32
C VAL A 14 -44.62 -25.57 22.88
N SER A 15 -45.34 -26.67 22.68
CA SER A 15 -44.93 -28.00 23.14
C SER A 15 -43.62 -28.47 22.50
N ARG A 16 -43.40 -28.16 21.21
CA ARG A 16 -42.12 -28.43 20.54
C ARG A 16 -40.98 -27.62 21.15
N LEU A 17 -41.22 -26.36 21.50
CA LEU A 17 -40.22 -25.50 22.13
C LEU A 17 -39.89 -25.95 23.56
N GLU A 18 -40.90 -26.37 24.33
CA GLU A 18 -40.71 -26.95 25.67
C GLU A 18 -39.89 -28.25 25.61
N ASN A 19 -40.06 -29.07 24.58
CA ASN A 19 -39.22 -30.24 24.34
C ASN A 19 -37.76 -29.86 24.00
N PHE A 20 -37.53 -28.78 23.24
CA PHE A 20 -36.17 -28.29 22.97
C PHE A 20 -35.49 -27.68 24.20
N VAL A 21 -36.26 -27.06 25.11
CA VAL A 21 -35.73 -26.50 26.36
C VAL A 21 -35.49 -27.58 27.41
N GLY A 22 -36.29 -28.66 27.41
CA GLY A 22 -36.14 -29.80 28.32
C GLY A 22 -35.09 -30.84 27.90
N VAL A 23 -34.74 -30.90 26.61
CA VAL A 23 -33.71 -31.80 26.05
C VAL A 23 -32.43 -31.02 25.79
N LEU A 24 -31.75 -30.63 26.87
CA LEU A 24 -30.30 -30.51 26.83
C LEU A 24 -29.76 -31.93 27.08
N GLU A 25 -29.84 -32.79 26.07
CA GLU A 25 -29.01 -33.99 26.01
C GLU A 25 -27.56 -33.55 25.81
N ASP A 26 -26.92 -33.40 26.95
CA ASP A 26 -25.52 -33.09 27.19
C ASP A 26 -24.68 -34.32 26.84
N ASP A 27 -24.32 -34.51 25.55
CA ASP A 27 -23.38 -35.60 25.20
C ASP A 27 -22.50 -35.34 23.96
N SER A 28 -22.40 -34.10 23.46
CA SER A 28 -21.39 -33.77 22.43
C SER A 28 -20.97 -32.31 22.33
N VAL A 29 -21.50 -31.43 23.19
CA VAL A 29 -21.23 -29.99 23.09
C VAL A 29 -20.09 -29.64 24.04
N VAL A 30 -18.89 -29.48 23.49
CA VAL A 30 -17.77 -28.83 24.20
C VAL A 30 -18.31 -27.55 24.84
N PRO A 31 -18.13 -27.33 26.17
CA PRO A 31 -18.66 -26.16 26.84
C PRO A 31 -18.26 -24.89 26.10
N LEU A 32 -19.20 -23.97 25.90
CA LEU A 32 -18.97 -22.70 25.18
C LEU A 32 -17.73 -21.95 25.71
N SER A 33 -17.45 -22.06 27.02
CA SER A 33 -16.24 -21.54 27.66
C SER A 33 -14.95 -22.15 27.11
N VAL A 34 -14.88 -23.47 26.94
CA VAL A 34 -13.72 -24.19 26.39
C VAL A 34 -13.52 -23.82 24.91
N SER A 35 -14.59 -23.69 24.14
CA SER A 35 -14.51 -23.19 22.74
C SER A 35 -14.02 -21.75 22.66
N THR A 36 -14.45 -20.88 23.58
CA THR A 36 -14.04 -19.46 23.61
C THR A 36 -12.57 -19.32 24.00
N GLU A 37 -12.09 -20.13 24.96
CA GLU A 37 -10.67 -20.19 25.34
C GLU A 37 -9.79 -20.70 24.19
N GLN A 38 -10.22 -21.75 23.48
CA GLN A 38 -9.51 -22.29 22.33
C GLN A 38 -9.38 -21.24 21.20
N HIS A 39 -10.46 -20.54 20.88
CA HIS A 39 -10.42 -19.47 19.88
C HIS A 39 -9.55 -18.29 20.31
N ALA A 40 -9.48 -17.97 21.61
CA ALA A 40 -8.55 -16.95 22.10
C ALA A 40 -7.09 -17.36 21.88
N ILE A 41 -6.74 -18.63 22.08
CA ILE A 41 -5.39 -19.17 21.82
C ILE A 41 -5.06 -19.09 20.32
N GLU A 42 -5.98 -19.52 19.45
CA GLU A 42 -5.81 -19.46 17.99
C GLU A 42 -5.59 -18.03 17.50
N LEU A 43 -6.30 -17.04 18.07
CA LEU A 43 -6.11 -15.63 17.74
C LEU A 43 -4.75 -15.10 18.19
N VAL A 44 -4.24 -15.54 19.34
CA VAL A 44 -2.91 -15.19 19.84
C VAL A 44 -1.82 -15.76 18.93
N ASP A 45 -1.97 -17.03 18.51
CA ASP A 45 -1.03 -17.69 17.61
C ASP A 45 -1.03 -17.04 16.23
N LEU A 46 -2.20 -16.75 15.67
CA LEU A 46 -2.33 -16.04 14.39
C LEU A 46 -1.70 -14.64 14.45
N ARG A 47 -1.88 -13.92 15.55
CA ARG A 47 -1.24 -12.63 15.77
C ARG A 47 0.27 -12.76 15.75
N LYS A 48 0.81 -13.77 16.44
CA LYS A 48 2.26 -14.03 16.47
C LYS A 48 2.81 -14.34 15.08
N ILE A 49 2.13 -15.19 14.32
CA ILE A 49 2.51 -15.52 12.93
C ILE A 49 2.54 -14.25 12.07
N LEU A 50 1.55 -13.38 12.23
CA LEU A 50 1.49 -12.11 11.51
C LEU A 50 2.63 -11.17 11.90
N ASP A 51 2.91 -11.03 13.20
CA ASP A 51 3.99 -10.18 13.70
C ASP A 51 5.37 -10.68 13.23
N ASP A 52 5.60 -11.99 13.25
CA ASP A 52 6.82 -12.61 12.73
C ASP A 52 6.96 -12.38 11.21
N PHE A 53 5.88 -12.55 10.45
CA PHE A 53 5.86 -12.29 9.02
C PHE A 53 6.16 -10.83 8.69
N ILE A 54 5.54 -9.87 9.40
CA ILE A 54 5.79 -8.44 9.22
C ILE A 54 7.26 -8.11 9.53
N THR A 55 7.81 -8.70 10.59
CA THR A 55 9.21 -8.49 11.00
C THR A 55 10.18 -9.03 9.96
N GLU A 56 9.97 -10.25 9.46
CA GLU A 56 10.78 -10.85 8.41
C GLU A 56 10.74 -10.01 7.12
N MET A 57 9.54 -9.62 6.69
CA MET A 57 9.37 -8.80 5.48
C MET A 57 10.02 -7.43 5.61
N SER A 58 9.94 -6.79 6.79
CA SER A 58 10.58 -5.50 7.05
C SER A 58 12.11 -5.59 6.96
N ALA A 59 12.68 -6.68 7.50
CA ALA A 59 14.12 -6.94 7.40
C ALA A 59 14.56 -7.18 5.95
N ARG A 60 13.79 -7.94 5.18
CA ARG A 60 14.04 -8.21 3.76
C ARG A 60 14.00 -6.94 2.92
N ILE A 61 12.97 -6.10 3.09
CA ILE A 61 12.85 -4.81 2.40
C ILE A 61 14.03 -3.90 2.75
N SER A 62 14.37 -3.81 4.03
CA SER A 62 15.50 -3.00 4.49
C SER A 62 16.83 -3.45 3.87
N ASN A 63 17.02 -4.76 3.70
CA ASN A 63 18.22 -5.30 3.08
C ASN A 63 18.30 -4.94 1.59
N ILE A 64 17.19 -5.08 0.84
CA ILE A 64 17.13 -4.72 -0.57
C ILE A 64 17.42 -3.23 -0.76
N MET A 65 16.82 -2.37 0.06
CA MET A 65 17.03 -0.92 0.01
C MET A 65 18.51 -0.57 0.21
N ARG A 66 19.18 -1.23 1.17
CA ARG A 66 20.62 -1.02 1.42
C ARG A 66 21.48 -1.42 0.22
N MET A 67 21.17 -2.57 -0.40
CA MET A 67 21.86 -3.03 -1.60
C MET A 67 21.69 -2.04 -2.76
N TRP A 68 20.48 -1.50 -2.94
CA TRP A 68 20.21 -0.50 -3.97
C TRP A 68 20.97 0.81 -3.72
N CYS A 69 21.00 1.31 -2.48
CA CYS A 69 21.80 2.48 -2.13
C CYS A 69 23.29 2.27 -2.45
N SER A 70 23.84 1.10 -2.10
CA SER A 70 25.23 0.76 -2.43
C SER A 70 25.48 0.73 -3.94
N MET A 71 24.54 0.20 -4.72
CA MET A 71 24.66 0.17 -6.18
C MET A 71 24.61 1.58 -6.78
N ILE A 72 23.73 2.45 -6.27
CA ILE A 72 23.67 3.86 -6.65
C ILE A 72 25.03 4.55 -6.38
N ASP A 73 25.64 4.29 -5.24
CA ASP A 73 26.93 4.91 -4.90
C ASP A 73 28.07 4.43 -5.80
N ILE A 74 28.09 3.15 -6.18
CA ILE A 74 29.02 2.63 -7.18
C ILE A 74 28.83 3.33 -8.53
N VAL A 75 27.59 3.47 -9.00
CA VAL A 75 27.30 4.14 -10.27
C VAL A 75 27.72 5.62 -10.23
N LYS A 76 27.49 6.32 -9.12
CA LYS A 76 27.96 7.70 -8.95
C LYS A 76 29.48 7.82 -9.05
N ILE A 77 30.23 6.91 -8.41
CA ILE A 77 31.69 6.88 -8.50
C ILE A 77 32.12 6.67 -9.95
N ASN A 78 31.54 5.69 -10.63
CA ASN A 78 31.87 5.40 -12.03
C ASN A 78 31.58 6.59 -12.96
N LEU A 79 30.44 7.27 -12.76
CA LEU A 79 30.10 8.47 -13.54
C LEU A 79 31.09 9.61 -13.30
N LYS A 80 31.53 9.81 -12.07
CA LYS A 80 32.53 10.83 -11.74
C LYS A 80 33.90 10.51 -12.35
N CYS A 81 34.33 9.25 -12.27
CA CYS A 81 35.55 8.82 -12.96
C CYS A 81 35.46 9.04 -14.47
N LEU A 82 34.32 8.70 -15.08
CA LEU A 82 34.09 8.94 -16.51
C LEU A 82 34.11 10.44 -16.87
N GLU A 83 33.52 11.29 -16.03
CA GLU A 83 33.57 12.74 -16.19
C GLU A 83 35.01 13.27 -16.14
N ASP A 84 35.80 12.81 -15.17
CA ASP A 84 37.21 13.16 -15.02
C ASP A 84 38.03 12.72 -16.24
N ASP A 85 37.83 11.49 -16.73
CA ASP A 85 38.50 10.96 -17.92
C ASP A 85 38.15 11.76 -19.19
N VAL A 86 36.88 12.13 -19.38
CA VAL A 86 36.44 12.97 -20.50
C VAL A 86 37.06 14.36 -20.42
N ALA A 87 37.14 14.96 -19.24
CA ALA A 87 37.78 16.26 -19.05
C ALA A 87 39.27 16.22 -19.40
N LEU A 88 39.98 15.14 -19.02
CA LEU A 88 41.38 14.93 -19.39
C LEU A 88 41.58 14.81 -20.90
N ILE A 89 40.73 14.04 -21.60
CA ILE A 89 40.79 13.88 -23.06
C ILE A 89 40.54 15.22 -23.77
N LYS A 90 39.55 15.99 -23.31
CA LYS A 90 39.23 17.31 -23.84
C LYS A 90 40.42 18.28 -23.72
N ASN A 91 41.07 18.30 -22.55
CA ASN A 91 42.23 19.17 -22.31
C ASN A 91 43.48 18.73 -23.07
N ARG A 92 43.61 17.45 -23.42
CA ARG A 92 44.71 16.92 -24.27
C ARG A 92 44.47 17.14 -25.77
N GLY A 93 43.44 17.90 -26.16
CA GLY A 93 43.18 18.31 -27.54
C GLY A 93 42.53 17.24 -28.43
N GLY A 94 42.03 16.14 -27.85
CA GLY A 94 41.50 14.98 -28.58
C GLY A 94 39.97 14.91 -28.70
N LEU A 95 39.23 16.01 -28.50
CA LEU A 95 37.77 15.94 -28.47
C LEU A 95 37.18 15.77 -29.89
N VAL A 96 36.67 14.57 -30.18
CA VAL A 96 35.54 14.37 -31.10
C VAL A 96 34.29 14.51 -30.24
N ASP A 97 33.39 15.44 -30.58
CA ASP A 97 32.24 15.81 -29.75
C ASP A 97 31.34 14.61 -29.40
N PHE A 98 31.47 14.08 -28.18
CA PHE A 98 30.55 13.07 -27.66
C PHE A 98 29.35 13.76 -26.98
N LYS A 99 28.30 14.00 -27.77
CA LYS A 99 27.03 14.51 -27.24
C LYS A 99 26.28 13.36 -26.55
N VAL A 100 26.40 13.28 -25.22
CA VAL A 100 25.45 12.50 -24.41
C VAL A 100 24.09 13.18 -24.54
N VAL A 101 23.19 12.59 -25.35
CA VAL A 101 21.79 12.97 -25.42
C VAL A 101 21.12 12.49 -24.14
N GLY A 102 21.27 13.28 -23.08
CA GLY A 102 20.29 13.31 -22.01
C GLY A 102 19.02 13.92 -22.57
N SER A 103 17.89 13.23 -22.43
CA SER A 103 16.57 13.72 -22.80
C SER A 103 16.21 14.97 -22.00
N THR A 104 16.72 16.13 -22.39
CA THR A 104 16.15 17.41 -21.98
C THR A 104 15.02 17.70 -22.94
N SER A 105 13.78 17.58 -22.46
CA SER A 105 12.60 18.09 -23.14
C SER A 105 12.76 19.60 -23.34
N SER A 106 13.24 19.98 -24.53
CA SER A 106 13.29 21.35 -25.01
C SER A 106 11.86 21.83 -25.23
N THR A 107 11.40 22.81 -24.44
CA THR A 107 10.33 23.70 -24.89
C THR A 107 10.98 24.93 -25.48
N GLU A 108 11.11 24.94 -26.81
CA GLU A 108 11.44 26.14 -27.57
C GLU A 108 10.34 27.19 -27.35
N LYS A 109 10.63 28.24 -26.57
CA LYS A 109 9.88 29.50 -26.67
C LYS A 109 10.52 30.37 -27.73
N LYS A 110 9.94 30.32 -28.92
CA LYS A 110 10.13 31.22 -30.06
C LYS A 110 10.07 32.68 -29.58
N LYS A 111 11.17 33.43 -29.77
CA LYS A 111 11.21 34.89 -29.60
C LYS A 111 10.27 35.55 -30.62
N ASN A 112 9.19 36.13 -30.12
CA ASN A 112 8.34 37.07 -30.87
C ASN A 112 8.75 38.48 -30.42
N ASN A 113 9.39 39.22 -31.33
CA ASN A 113 9.51 40.67 -31.27
C ASN A 113 8.26 41.26 -31.94
N GLY A 114 7.47 42.01 -31.18
CA GLY A 114 6.30 42.70 -31.72
C GLY A 114 5.67 43.59 -30.65
N GLY A 115 6.20 44.81 -30.52
CA GLY A 115 5.70 45.79 -29.58
C GLY A 115 4.23 46.14 -29.79
N LYS A 116 3.50 46.32 -28.69
CA LYS A 116 2.30 47.15 -28.64
C LYS A 116 2.12 47.72 -27.23
N LYS A 117 1.89 49.02 -27.21
CA LYS A 117 1.93 49.95 -26.08
C LYS A 117 1.03 49.51 -24.93
N ALA A 118 1.56 49.51 -23.72
CA ALA A 118 0.77 49.49 -22.49
C ALA A 118 -0.06 50.78 -22.42
N LYS A 119 -1.38 50.63 -22.32
CA LYS A 119 -2.28 51.68 -21.81
C LYS A 119 -2.72 51.25 -20.43
N ASP A 120 -2.30 52.02 -19.44
CA ASP A 120 -2.85 52.04 -18.09
C ASP A 120 -4.36 52.18 -18.14
N TRP A 121 -5.06 51.30 -17.41
CA TRP A 121 -6.37 51.58 -16.83
C TRP A 121 -6.40 50.97 -15.43
N THR A 122 -6.03 51.80 -14.47
CA THR A 122 -6.51 51.77 -13.09
C THR A 122 -8.05 51.73 -13.11
N ASN A 123 -8.70 50.73 -12.52
CA ASN A 123 -9.73 50.96 -11.49
C ASN A 123 -10.33 49.69 -10.87
N GLN A 124 -10.36 49.70 -9.53
CA GLN A 124 -11.46 49.35 -8.64
C GLN A 124 -12.01 47.90 -8.56
N ARG A 125 -11.71 47.29 -7.40
CA ARG A 125 -12.67 46.95 -6.33
C ARG A 125 -13.67 45.83 -6.64
N CYS A 126 -13.35 44.62 -6.19
CA CYS A 126 -14.03 43.85 -5.11
C CYS A 126 -13.20 42.60 -4.80
#